data_AF-A0A7R9SYR8-F1
#
_entry.id   AF-A0A7R9SYR8-F1
#
_cell.length_a   1.000
_cell.length_b   1.000
_cell.length_c   1.000
_cell.angle_alpha   90.00
_cell.angle_beta   90.00
_cell.angle_gamma   90.00
#
_symmetry.space_group_name_H-M   'P 1'
#
loop_
_entity.id
_entity.type
_entity.pdbx_description
1 polymer ?
#
loop_
_entity_poly.entity_id
_entity_poly.type
_entity_poly.pdbx_seq_one_letter_code
_entity_poly.pdbx_strand_id
1 'polypeptide(L)'
;NRHGDFFSALLKSQPQFLNDWQSDLWCRFFCLSVYITMYLNDHQRTVFYETVGLNTREFNQHVIIETNRTTQRIFSSVPDVENPKFFEKLDKLVDLNAKVIEAGKQGNAVEKFLSIGKMAVIILSFFFM
;
A
#
# COMPACT_ATOMS: atom_id res chain seq x y z
N ASN A 1 -3.46 -7.68 -21.12
CA ASN A 1 -4.24 -6.84 -20.19
C ASN A 1 -5.74 -6.75 -20.49
N ARG A 2 -6.41 -7.80 -21.01
CA ARG A 2 -7.85 -7.74 -21.38
C ARG A 2 -8.82 -7.51 -20.22
N HIS A 3 -8.48 -7.96 -19.01
CA HIS A 3 -9.35 -7.83 -17.83
C HIS A 3 -9.39 -6.40 -17.28
N GLY A 4 -8.23 -5.72 -17.26
CA GLY A 4 -8.13 -4.32 -16.84
C GLY A 4 -8.82 -3.37 -17.82
N ASP A 5 -8.75 -3.66 -19.12
CA ASP A 5 -9.40 -2.86 -20.15
C ASP A 5 -10.94 -2.95 -20.08
N PHE A 6 -11.48 -4.13 -19.75
CA PHE A 6 -12.93 -4.29 -19.54
C PHE A 6 -13.43 -3.52 -18.32
N PHE A 7 -12.72 -3.63 -17.18
CA PHE A 7 -13.05 -2.84 -15.99
C PHE A 7 -12.91 -1.34 -16.25
N SER A 8 -11.89 -0.92 -16.98
CA SER A 8 -11.69 0.47 -17.37
C SER A 8 -12.82 0.98 -18.26
N ALA A 9 -13.25 0.20 -19.24
CA ALA A 9 -14.37 0.55 -20.12
C ALA A 9 -15.70 0.60 -19.34
N LEU A 10 -15.92 -0.33 -18.43
CA LEU A 10 -17.09 -0.35 -17.55
C LEU A 10 -17.13 0.88 -16.64
N LEU A 11 -16.03 1.19 -15.96
CA LEU A 11 -15.89 2.37 -15.11
C LEU A 11 -16.11 3.65 -15.92
N LYS A 12 -15.47 3.78 -17.08
CA LYS A 12 -15.64 4.93 -17.98
C LYS A 12 -17.07 5.07 -18.52
N SER A 13 -17.81 3.97 -18.68
CA SER A 13 -19.19 4.00 -19.14
C SER A 13 -20.17 4.54 -18.08
N GLN A 14 -19.78 4.51 -16.80
CA GLN A 14 -20.59 4.98 -15.67
C GLN A 14 -19.89 6.12 -14.91
N PRO A 15 -19.67 7.29 -15.55
CA PRO A 15 -18.89 8.39 -14.98
C PRO A 15 -19.49 8.97 -13.68
N GLN A 16 -20.78 8.75 -13.42
CA GLN A 16 -21.42 9.14 -12.16
C GLN A 16 -20.81 8.45 -10.93
N PHE A 17 -20.15 7.30 -11.10
CA PHE A 17 -19.43 6.61 -10.02
C PHE A 17 -17.94 6.96 -9.96
N LEU A 18 -17.43 7.73 -10.92
CA LEU A 18 -16.01 8.11 -11.00
C LEU A 18 -15.75 9.56 -10.61
N ASN A 19 -16.73 10.45 -10.78
CA ASN A 19 -16.56 11.90 -10.64
C ASN A 19 -17.01 12.46 -9.29
N ASP A 20 -17.08 11.61 -8.25
CA ASP A 20 -17.43 12.05 -6.89
C ASP A 20 -16.24 11.89 -5.95
N TRP A 21 -16.16 12.76 -4.93
CA TRP A 21 -15.07 12.75 -3.94
C TRP A 21 -14.97 11.41 -3.20
N GLN A 22 -16.09 10.69 -3.08
CA GLN A 22 -16.13 9.34 -2.54
C GLN A 22 -15.35 8.35 -3.42
N SER A 23 -15.47 8.47 -4.74
CA SER A 23 -14.77 7.61 -5.69
C SER A 23 -13.26 7.78 -5.60
N ASP A 24 -12.80 9.03 -5.48
CA ASP A 24 -11.39 9.35 -5.28
C ASP A 24 -10.85 8.74 -3.99
N LEU A 25 -11.61 8.84 -2.90
CA LEU A 25 -11.21 8.26 -1.62
C LEU A 25 -11.11 6.73 -1.70
N TRP A 26 -12.07 6.07 -2.35
CA TRP A 26 -12.08 4.63 -2.53
C TRP A 26 -10.96 4.14 -3.44
N CYS A 27 -10.67 4.85 -4.53
CA CYS A 27 -9.57 4.53 -5.43
C CYS A 27 -8.22 4.63 -4.71
N ARG A 28 -7.99 5.72 -3.96
CA ARG A 28 -6.77 5.90 -3.15
C ARG A 28 -6.68 4.83 -2.05
N PHE A 29 -7.78 4.53 -1.35
CA PHE A 29 -7.83 3.49 -0.33
C PHE A 29 -7.47 2.12 -0.91
N PHE A 30 -8.07 1.75 -2.04
CA PHE A 30 -7.80 0.48 -2.71
C PHE A 30 -6.33 0.34 -3.09
N CYS A 31 -5.78 1.33 -3.80
CA CYS A 31 -4.37 1.33 -4.19
C CYS A 31 -3.45 1.23 -2.97
N LEU A 32 -3.70 2.06 -1.95
CA LEU A 32 -2.89 2.08 -0.73
C LEU A 32 -2.94 0.73 0.00
N SER A 33 -4.11 0.10 0.08
CA SER A 33 -4.27 -1.20 0.73
C SER A 33 -3.45 -2.29 0.04
N VAL A 34 -3.45 -2.32 -1.29
CA VAL A 34 -2.66 -3.27 -2.09
C VAL A 34 -1.16 -3.01 -1.89
N TYR A 35 -0.72 -1.75 -1.97
CA TYR A 35 0.69 -1.42 -1.80
C TYR A 35 1.21 -1.75 -0.40
N ILE A 36 0.47 -1.38 0.65
CA ILE A 36 0.87 -1.66 2.04
C ILE A 36 0.95 -3.17 2.29
N THR A 37 -0.09 -3.92 1.91
CA THR A 37 -0.13 -5.36 2.19
C THR A 37 0.94 -6.12 1.42
N MET A 38 1.20 -5.76 0.16
CA MET A 38 2.32 -6.28 -0.62
C MET A 38 3.66 -5.98 0.06
N TYR A 39 3.90 -4.71 0.40
CA TYR A 39 5.15 -4.25 1.01
C TYR A 39 5.44 -4.98 2.33
N LEU A 40 4.44 -5.11 3.21
CA LEU A 40 4.59 -5.78 4.49
C LEU A 40 4.84 -7.29 4.34
N ASN A 41 4.13 -7.96 3.43
CA ASN A 41 4.27 -9.40 3.20
C ASN A 41 5.64 -9.72 2.60
N ASP A 42 6.09 -8.93 1.63
CA ASP A 42 7.38 -9.15 0.99
C ASP A 42 8.55 -8.92 1.95
N HIS A 43 8.48 -7.92 2.83
CA HIS A 43 9.49 -7.72 3.88
C HIS A 43 9.50 -8.84 4.94
N GLN A 44 8.43 -9.61 5.10
CA GLN A 44 8.45 -10.84 5.90
C GLN A 44 9.14 -12.00 5.16
N ARG A 45 9.27 -11.90 3.84
CA ARG A 45 9.85 -12.91 2.94
C ARG A 45 11.18 -12.45 2.33
N THR A 46 11.88 -11.52 2.96
CA THR A 46 13.14 -10.93 2.46
C THR A 46 14.15 -11.98 1.99
N VAL A 47 14.32 -13.06 2.76
CA VAL A 47 15.25 -14.17 2.43
C VAL A 47 15.01 -14.75 1.04
N PHE A 48 13.74 -14.86 0.61
CA PHE A 48 13.41 -15.36 -0.73
C PHE A 48 13.96 -14.44 -1.82
N TYR A 49 13.74 -13.13 -1.68
CA TYR A 49 14.20 -12.13 -2.65
C TYR A 49 15.72 -12.04 -2.68
N GLU A 50 16.37 -12.05 -1.52
CA GLU A 50 17.84 -12.05 -1.41
C GLU A 50 18.47 -13.30 -2.04
N THR A 51 17.83 -14.46 -1.90
CA THR A 51 18.31 -15.72 -2.51
C THR A 51 18.31 -15.65 -4.04
N VAL A 52 17.39 -14.88 -4.63
CA VAL A 52 17.32 -14.63 -6.08
C VAL A 52 18.24 -13.45 -6.50
N GLY A 53 18.96 -12.84 -5.55
CA GLY A 53 19.88 -11.73 -5.81
C GLY A 53 19.18 -10.37 -5.90
N LEU A 54 17.99 -10.23 -5.32
CA LEU A 54 17.21 -8.99 -5.33
C LEU A 54 17.20 -8.34 -3.95
N ASN A 55 17.28 -7.01 -3.91
CA ASN A 55 16.96 -6.23 -2.71
C ASN A 55 15.43 -6.11 -2.59
N THR A 56 14.85 -6.63 -1.51
CA THR A 56 13.39 -6.64 -1.30
C THR A 56 12.78 -5.25 -1.34
N ARG A 57 13.43 -4.26 -0.72
CA ARG A 57 12.94 -2.89 -0.65
C ARG A 57 12.92 -2.25 -2.03
N GLU A 58 14.04 -2.27 -2.74
CA GLU A 58 14.15 -1.67 -4.08
C GLU A 58 13.19 -2.33 -5.07
N PHE A 59 13.07 -3.66 -5.02
CA PHE A 59 12.12 -4.41 -5.84
C PHE A 59 10.68 -3.97 -5.57
N ASN A 60 10.28 -3.89 -4.30
CA ASN A 60 8.95 -3.46 -3.91
C ASN A 60 8.65 -2.01 -4.34
N GLN A 61 9.62 -1.10 -4.16
CA GLN A 61 9.50 0.29 -4.60
C GLN A 61 9.26 0.38 -6.11
N HIS A 62 10.05 -0.36 -6.89
CA HIS A 62 9.89 -0.43 -8.33
C HIS A 62 8.50 -0.95 -8.74
N VAL A 63 8.05 -2.06 -8.16
CA VAL A 63 6.73 -2.64 -8.43
C VAL A 63 5.61 -1.67 -8.09
N ILE A 64 5.68 -0.97 -6.95
CA ILE A 64 4.67 0.03 -6.55
C ILE A 64 4.63 1.18 -7.55
N ILE A 65 5.78 1.74 -7.94
CA ILE A 65 5.84 2.86 -8.89
C ILE A 65 5.24 2.47 -10.24
N GLU A 66 5.63 1.33 -10.81
CA GLU A 66 5.13 0.88 -12.12
C GLU A 66 3.64 0.50 -12.08
N THR A 67 3.20 -0.11 -10.97
CA THR A 67 1.78 -0.40 -10.75
C THR A 67 0.98 0.90 -10.67
N ASN A 68 1.47 1.89 -9.91
CA ASN A 68 0.80 3.18 -9.74
C ASN A 68 0.68 3.94 -11.07
N ARG A 69 1.73 3.94 -11.89
CA ARG A 69 1.70 4.51 -13.25
C ARG A 69 0.66 3.86 -14.15
N THR A 70 0.45 2.56 -13.99
CA THR A 70 -0.56 1.83 -14.76
C THR A 70 -1.97 2.11 -14.24
N THR A 71 -2.16 2.16 -12.93
CA THR A 71 -3.48 2.39 -12.30
C THR A 71 -3.99 3.82 -12.49
N GLN A 72 -3.09 4.81 -12.67
CA GLN A 72 -3.44 6.19 -13.06
C GLN A 72 -4.28 6.29 -14.34
N ARG A 73 -4.22 5.29 -15.22
CA ARG A 73 -5.01 5.26 -16.47
C ARG A 73 -6.44 4.77 -16.27
N ILE A 74 -6.72 4.17 -15.11
CA ILE A 74 -7.95 3.45 -14.81
C ILE A 74 -8.75 4.15 -13.71
N PHE A 75 -8.08 4.52 -12.61
CA PHE A 75 -8.70 5.17 -11.46
C PHE A 75 -8.74 6.69 -11.61
N SER A 76 -9.75 7.31 -11.00
CA SER A 76 -9.89 8.77 -10.96
C SER A 76 -8.78 9.44 -10.13
N SER A 77 -8.33 8.76 -9.06
CA SER A 77 -7.28 9.24 -8.17
C SER A 77 -6.39 8.09 -7.68
N VAL A 78 -5.09 8.35 -7.55
CA VAL A 78 -4.10 7.40 -7.01
C VAL A 78 -3.25 8.04 -5.91
N PRO A 79 -2.62 7.25 -5.03
CA PRO A 79 -1.64 7.76 -4.08
C PRO A 79 -0.41 8.38 -4.79
N ASP A 80 0.15 9.43 -4.19
CA ASP A 80 1.43 9.99 -4.61
C ASP A 80 2.59 9.15 -4.05
N VAL A 81 3.01 8.17 -4.87
CA VAL A 81 4.08 7.23 -4.52
C VAL A 81 5.48 7.76 -4.87
N GLU A 82 5.58 8.85 -5.64
CA GLU A 82 6.88 9.45 -5.99
C GLU A 82 7.35 10.43 -4.90
N ASN A 83 6.45 10.85 -3.99
CA ASN A 83 6.82 11.56 -2.78
C ASN A 83 7.75 10.73 -1.88
N PRO A 84 8.94 11.23 -1.50
CA PRO A 84 9.90 10.46 -0.69
C PRO A 84 9.32 10.02 0.65
N LYS A 85 8.39 10.79 1.23
CA LYS A 85 7.71 10.45 2.50
C LYS A 85 6.83 9.20 2.37
N PHE A 86 6.42 8.83 1.16
CA PHE A 86 5.58 7.65 0.94
C PHE A 86 6.30 6.39 1.41
N PHE A 87 7.50 6.14 0.87
CA PHE A 87 8.27 4.97 1.22
C PHE A 87 8.85 5.04 2.64
N GLU A 88 9.22 6.22 3.14
CA GLU A 88 9.60 6.38 4.55
C GLU A 88 8.48 5.95 5.52
N LYS A 89 7.23 6.27 5.19
CA LYS A 89 6.06 5.84 5.98
C LYS A 89 5.82 4.33 5.85
N LEU A 90 6.02 3.75 4.67
CA LEU A 90 5.93 2.30 4.48
C LEU A 90 7.01 1.54 5.26
N ASP A 91 8.25 2.05 5.26
CA ASP A 91 9.35 1.49 6.05
C ASP A 91 8.99 1.49 7.55
N LYS A 92 8.41 2.59 8.06
CA LYS A 92 7.90 2.65 9.44
C LYS A 92 6.78 1.64 9.72
N LEU A 93 5.92 1.35 8.73
CA LEU A 93 4.90 0.32 8.87
C LEU A 93 5.52 -1.08 8.97
N VAL A 94 6.62 -1.35 8.25
CA VAL A 94 7.38 -2.61 8.38
C VAL A 94 7.91 -2.76 9.80
N ASP A 95 8.55 -1.73 10.33
CA ASP A 95 9.09 -1.73 11.70
C ASP A 95 7.98 -1.97 12.75
N LEU A 96 6.84 -1.29 12.61
CA LEU A 96 5.71 -1.47 13.52
C LEU A 96 5.08 -2.86 13.39
N ASN A 97 4.99 -3.40 12.18
CA ASN A 97 4.48 -4.75 11.94
C ASN A 97 5.36 -5.81 12.61
N ALA A 98 6.70 -5.64 12.56
CA ALA A 98 7.63 -6.51 13.28
C ALA A 98 7.39 -6.46 14.80
N LYS A 99 7.19 -5.27 15.37
CA LYS A 99 6.84 -5.09 16.80
C LYS A 99 5.51 -5.73 17.17
N VAL A 100 4.49 -5.62 16.30
CA VAL A 100 3.19 -6.29 16.52
C VAL A 100 3.35 -7.81 16.58
N ILE A 101 4.16 -8.39 15.69
CA ILE A 101 4.44 -9.83 15.66
C ILE A 101 5.19 -10.26 16.92
N GLU A 102 6.22 -9.51 17.31
CA GLU A 102 7.02 -9.79 18.50
C GLU A 102 6.19 -9.69 19.79
N ALA A 103 5.44 -8.60 19.96
CA ALA A 103 4.53 -8.43 21.09
C ALA A 103 3.47 -9.54 21.16
N GLY A 104 3.01 -10.03 20.00
CA GLY A 104 2.13 -11.20 19.91
C GLY A 104 2.77 -12.48 20.42
N LYS A 105 4.06 -12.71 20.14
CA LYS A 105 4.82 -13.87 20.63
C LYS A 105 5.09 -13.80 22.14
N GLN A 106 5.32 -12.59 22.67
CA GLN A 106 5.59 -12.35 24.08
C GLN A 106 4.33 -12.24 24.95
N GLY A 107 3.14 -12.21 24.35
CA GLY A 107 1.87 -12.00 25.07
C GLY A 107 1.66 -10.56 25.56
N ASN A 108 2.45 -9.60 25.07
CA ASN A 108 2.34 -8.20 25.45
C ASN A 108 1.20 -7.48 24.69
N ALA A 109 -0.02 -7.62 25.21
CA ALA A 109 -1.22 -7.04 24.59
C ALA A 109 -1.17 -5.51 24.51
N VAL A 110 -0.53 -4.83 25.47
CA VAL A 110 -0.43 -3.37 25.52
C VAL A 110 0.44 -2.85 24.39
N GLU A 111 1.63 -3.41 24.21
CA GLU A 111 2.54 -3.02 23.14
C GLU A 111 1.97 -3.34 21.76
N LYS A 112 1.29 -4.48 21.62
CA LYS A 112 0.56 -4.85 20.41
C LYS A 112 -0.50 -3.80 20.07
N PHE A 113 -1.34 -3.41 21.03
CA PHE A 113 -2.38 -2.40 20.82
C PHE A 113 -1.78 -1.03 20.46
N LEU A 114 -0.73 -0.61 21.16
CA LEU A 114 -0.04 0.65 20.88
C LEU A 114 0.57 0.69 19.47
N SER A 115 1.20 -0.41 19.05
CA SER A 115 1.83 -0.51 17.73
C SER A 115 0.79 -0.51 16.60
N ILE A 116 -0.34 -1.22 16.79
CA ILE A 116 -1.48 -1.16 15.86
C ILE A 116 -2.06 0.25 15.77
N GLY A 117 -2.22 0.94 16.90
CA GLY A 117 -2.66 2.33 16.93
C GLY A 117 -1.74 3.26 16.12
N LYS A 118 -0.42 3.10 16.28
CA LYS A 118 0.57 3.85 15.48
C LYS A 118 0.48 3.53 13.99
N MET A 119 0.29 2.26 13.61
CA MET A 119 0.09 1.89 12.21
C MET A 119 -1.16 2.57 11.63
N ALA A 120 -2.28 2.57 12.36
CA ALA A 120 -3.51 3.22 11.93
C ALA A 120 -3.30 4.73 11.69
N VAL A 121 -2.57 5.43 12.57
CA VAL A 121 -2.23 6.85 12.39
C VAL A 121 -1.40 7.07 11.12
N ILE A 122 -0.40 6.23 10.85
CA ILE A 122 0.41 6.34 9.63
C ILE A 122 -0.44 6.08 8.39
N ILE A 123 -1.29 5.05 8.40
CA ILE A 123 -2.21 4.72 7.29
C ILE A 123 -3.14 5.90 6.99
N LEU A 124 -3.75 6.49 8.03
CA LEU A 124 -4.60 7.67 7.88
C LEU A 124 -3.82 8.87 7.31
N SER A 125 -2.54 9.01 7.67
CA SER A 125 -1.71 10.10 7.17
C SER A 125 -1.42 10.04 5.66
N PHE A 126 -1.66 8.92 4.98
CA PHE A 126 -1.54 8.84 3.52
C PHE A 126 -2.71 9.51 2.79
N PHE A 127 -3.88 9.62 3.42
CA PHE A 127 -5.05 10.27 2.81
C PHE A 127 -4.92 11.80 2.76
N PHE A 128 -4.15 12.36 3.68
CA PHE A 128 -3.87 13.80 3.79
C PHE A 128 -2.55 14.22 3.13
N MET A 129 -1.86 13.29 2.46
CA MET A 129 -0.61 13.55 1.73
C MET A 129 -0.89 13.83 0.26
#